data_AF-A0A0D2KC94-F1
#
_entry.id   AF-A0A0D2KC94-F1
#
_cell.length_a   1.000
_cell.length_b   1.000
_cell.length_c   1.000
_cell.angle_alpha   90.00
_cell.angle_beta   90.00
_cell.angle_gamma   90.00
#
_symmetry.space_group_name_H-M   'P 1'
#
loop_
_entity.id
_entity.type
_entity.pdbx_description
1 polymer ?
#
loop_
_entity_poly.entity_id
_entity_poly.type
_entity_poly.pdbx_seq_one_letter_code
_entity_poly.pdbx_strand_id
1 'polypeptide(L)'
;MRRSPPFPQVPPFKKVLLEALPYVDYLFGNETEAATFAETEGWDTREAGEIALRISRLPKANGSRPRTVVITQGKDATAVAVGGRVRYFPVIPVPQELLVDTNGAGDAFVGGFLSQIVAGKSLEEAVRAGNYAANVIIQRSGCTFPSKPEFEWA
;
A
#
# COMPACT_ATOMS: atom_id res chain seq x y z
N MET A 1 -23.12 -4.00 -10.93
CA MET A 1 -22.43 -3.55 -9.70
C MET A 1 -21.61 -2.32 -10.07
N ARG A 2 -22.06 -1.09 -9.74
CA ARG A 2 -21.28 0.13 -10.02
C ARG A 2 -20.15 0.20 -8.99
N ARG A 3 -18.91 -0.07 -9.40
CA ARG A 3 -17.74 0.28 -8.59
C ARG A 3 -17.58 1.80 -8.62
N SER A 4 -17.33 2.42 -7.48
CA SER A 4 -16.99 3.84 -7.41
C SER A 4 -15.79 4.13 -8.31
N PRO A 5 -15.75 5.25 -9.04
CA PRO A 5 -14.58 5.61 -9.82
C PRO A 5 -13.36 5.73 -8.88
N PRO A 6 -12.17 5.24 -9.29
CA PRO A 6 -11.00 5.28 -8.44
C PRO A 6 -10.65 6.75 -8.11
N PHE A 7 -10.15 6.99 -6.89
CA PHE A 7 -9.90 8.32 -6.33
C PHE A 7 -9.22 9.33 -7.28
N PRO A 8 -8.22 8.96 -8.12
CA PRO A 8 -7.57 9.91 -9.02
C PRO A 8 -8.45 10.40 -10.17
N GLN A 9 -9.52 9.69 -10.54
CA GLN A 9 -10.35 10.02 -11.71
C GLN A 9 -11.45 11.04 -11.41
N VAL A 10 -11.70 11.36 -10.14
CA VAL A 10 -12.73 12.32 -9.76
C VAL A 10 -12.09 13.71 -9.67
N PRO A 11 -12.52 14.71 -10.46
CA PRO A 11 -12.08 16.08 -10.25
C PRO A 11 -12.60 16.58 -8.89
N PRO A 12 -11.80 17.31 -8.08
CA PRO A 12 -10.46 17.85 -8.35
C PRO A 12 -9.30 17.00 -7.79
N PHE A 13 -9.53 15.74 -7.41
CA PHE A 13 -8.63 14.99 -6.54
C PHE A 13 -7.25 14.70 -7.14
N LYS A 14 -7.13 14.55 -8.47
CA LYS A 14 -5.82 14.45 -9.15
C LYS A 14 -4.93 15.66 -8.88
N LYS A 15 -5.47 16.87 -9.05
CA LYS A 15 -4.71 18.12 -8.84
C LYS A 15 -4.21 18.21 -7.40
N VAL A 16 -5.10 17.94 -6.45
CA VAL A 16 -4.78 17.96 -5.01
C VAL A 16 -3.71 16.92 -4.68
N LEU A 17 -3.82 15.70 -5.23
CA LEU A 17 -2.81 14.66 -5.05
C LEU A 17 -1.45 15.10 -5.57
N LEU A 18 -1.37 15.63 -6.80
CA LEU A 18 -0.12 16.10 -7.39
C LEU A 18 0.52 17.26 -6.62
N GLU A 19 -0.29 18.17 -6.07
CA GLU A 19 0.19 19.26 -5.21
C GLU A 19 0.71 18.77 -3.86
N ALA A 20 0.16 17.68 -3.31
CA ALA A 20 0.59 17.07 -2.06
C ALA A 20 1.83 16.18 -2.23
N LEU A 21 1.97 15.47 -3.35
CA LEU A 21 3.04 14.49 -3.60
C LEU A 21 4.45 14.99 -3.26
N PRO A 22 4.86 16.24 -3.55
CA PRO A 22 6.18 16.75 -3.18
C PRO A 22 6.52 16.67 -1.69
N TYR A 23 5.51 16.56 -0.82
CA TYR A 23 5.65 16.50 0.64
C TYR A 23 5.44 15.09 1.21
N VAL A 24 5.06 14.12 0.38
CA VAL A 24 4.76 12.75 0.81
C VAL A 24 6.05 11.92 0.90
N ASP A 25 6.36 11.44 2.11
CA ASP A 25 7.43 10.47 2.37
C ASP A 25 6.98 9.02 2.16
N TYR A 26 5.75 8.69 2.55
CA TYR A 26 5.13 7.37 2.38
C TYR A 26 3.82 7.51 1.61
N LEU A 27 3.74 6.89 0.45
CA LEU A 27 2.52 6.80 -0.34
C LEU A 27 2.04 5.34 -0.37
N PHE A 28 0.79 5.13 -0.01
CA PHE A 28 0.12 3.83 -0.07
C PHE A 28 -0.94 3.85 -1.17
N GLY A 29 -1.17 2.69 -1.78
CA GLY A 29 -2.29 2.45 -2.69
C GLY A 29 -2.43 0.97 -3.00
N ASN A 30 -3.51 0.60 -3.65
CA ASN A 30 -3.68 -0.73 -4.23
C ASN A 30 -3.37 -0.74 -5.74
N GLU A 31 -3.34 -1.92 -6.35
CA GLU A 31 -3.05 -2.12 -7.76
C GLU A 31 -4.01 -1.38 -8.71
N THR A 32 -5.28 -1.24 -8.32
CA THR A 32 -6.30 -0.56 -9.12
C THR A 32 -6.09 0.96 -9.11
N GLU A 33 -5.79 1.53 -7.95
CA GLU A 33 -5.45 2.95 -7.78
C GLU A 33 -4.14 3.30 -8.48
N ALA A 34 -3.14 2.42 -8.39
CA ALA A 34 -1.85 2.56 -9.06
C ALA A 34 -2.01 2.54 -10.59
N ALA A 35 -2.72 1.54 -11.15
CA ALA A 35 -2.99 1.47 -12.58
C ALA A 35 -3.76 2.69 -13.06
N THR A 36 -4.74 3.16 -12.28
CA THR A 36 -5.48 4.38 -12.58
C THR A 36 -4.57 5.60 -12.61
N PHE A 37 -3.69 5.76 -11.62
CA PHE A 37 -2.74 6.86 -11.59
C PHE A 37 -1.86 6.84 -12.85
N ALA A 38 -1.31 5.67 -13.20
CA ALA A 38 -0.49 5.47 -14.39
C ALA A 38 -1.23 5.85 -15.68
N GLU A 39 -2.48 5.41 -15.84
CA GLU A 39 -3.33 5.78 -16.98
C GLU A 39 -3.53 7.31 -17.06
N THR A 40 -3.79 7.98 -15.93
CA THR A 40 -3.96 9.44 -15.92
C THR A 40 -2.68 10.21 -16.22
N GLU A 41 -1.52 9.62 -15.99
CA GLU A 41 -0.21 10.18 -16.31
C GLU A 41 0.27 9.78 -17.72
N GLY A 42 -0.53 9.00 -18.46
CA GLY A 42 -0.20 8.52 -19.80
C GLY A 42 0.92 7.47 -19.81
N TRP A 43 1.08 6.71 -18.74
CA TRP A 43 2.08 5.65 -18.65
C TRP A 43 1.53 4.34 -19.22
N ASP A 44 2.25 3.74 -20.17
CA ASP A 44 1.91 2.45 -20.75
C ASP A 44 2.41 1.28 -19.89
N THR A 45 1.87 1.17 -18.67
CA THR A 45 2.16 0.06 -17.74
C THR A 45 1.03 -0.11 -16.74
N ARG A 46 0.79 -1.36 -16.34
CA ARG A 46 -0.10 -1.73 -15.23
C ARG A 46 0.64 -2.52 -14.14
N GLU A 47 1.95 -2.65 -14.26
CA GLU A 47 2.76 -3.41 -13.32
C GLU A 47 3.02 -2.56 -12.06
N ALA A 48 2.61 -3.07 -10.90
CA ALA A 48 2.63 -2.33 -9.65
C ALA A 48 4.03 -1.84 -9.27
N GLY A 49 5.06 -2.66 -9.49
CA GLY A 49 6.44 -2.30 -9.17
C GLY A 49 6.99 -1.18 -10.05
N GLU A 50 6.71 -1.20 -11.34
CA GLU A 50 7.09 -0.15 -12.28
C GLU A 50 6.37 1.16 -11.95
N ILE A 51 5.08 1.09 -11.66
CA ILE A 51 4.29 2.26 -11.24
C ILE A 51 4.85 2.82 -9.92
N ALA A 52 5.09 1.96 -8.92
CA ALA A 52 5.71 2.36 -7.65
C ALA A 52 7.06 3.06 -7.89
N LEU A 53 7.88 2.48 -8.78
CA LEU A 53 9.20 2.99 -9.12
C LEU A 53 9.12 4.38 -9.75
N ARG A 54 8.24 4.58 -10.73
CA ARG A 54 8.02 5.89 -11.37
C ARG A 54 7.53 6.93 -10.36
N ILE A 55 6.55 6.59 -9.52
CA ILE A 55 6.03 7.49 -8.48
C ILE A 55 7.11 7.86 -7.45
N SER A 56 7.95 6.89 -7.05
CA SER A 56 9.03 7.12 -6.08
C SER A 56 10.07 8.16 -6.56
N ARG A 57 10.17 8.35 -7.89
CA ARG A 57 11.09 9.27 -8.55
C ARG A 57 10.47 10.63 -8.88
N LEU A 58 9.17 10.82 -8.68
CA LEU A 58 8.53 12.12 -8.90
C LEU A 58 9.17 13.19 -7.98
N PRO A 59 9.18 14.47 -8.40
CA PRO A 59 9.79 15.55 -7.62
C PRO A 59 9.35 15.56 -6.15
N LYS A 60 10.30 15.88 -5.27
CA LYS A 60 10.08 15.96 -3.83
C LYS A 60 10.66 17.28 -3.32
N ALA A 61 9.87 18.05 -2.58
CA ALA A 61 10.28 19.35 -2.05
C ALA A 61 11.42 19.19 -1.02
N ASN A 62 11.35 18.11 -0.23
CA ASN A 62 12.38 17.76 0.74
C ASN A 62 13.26 16.60 0.20
N GLY A 63 14.52 16.90 -0.10
CA GLY A 63 15.53 15.91 -0.55
C GLY A 63 16.14 15.06 0.57
N SER A 64 15.81 15.29 1.84
CA SER A 64 16.44 14.59 2.98
C SER A 64 16.04 13.11 3.08
N ARG A 65 14.93 12.70 2.45
CA ARG A 65 14.42 11.33 2.47
C ARG A 65 13.83 10.98 1.10
N PRO A 66 14.13 9.81 0.53
CA PRO A 66 13.47 9.34 -0.68
C PRO A 66 12.00 9.00 -0.38
N ARG A 67 11.12 9.19 -1.37
CA ARG A 67 9.73 8.73 -1.27
C ARG A 67 9.69 7.20 -1.27
N THR A 68 8.95 6.64 -0.32
CA THR A 68 8.59 5.23 -0.27
C THR A 68 7.18 5.08 -0.83
N VAL A 69 7.01 4.24 -1.85
CA VAL A 69 5.71 3.94 -2.45
C VAL A 69 5.41 2.47 -2.21
N VAL A 70 4.26 2.17 -1.62
CA VAL A 70 3.82 0.82 -1.26
C VAL A 70 2.52 0.54 -2.01
N ILE A 71 2.54 -0.45 -2.90
CA ILE A 71 1.37 -0.90 -3.66
C ILE A 71 1.01 -2.32 -3.20
N THR A 72 -0.16 -2.46 -2.57
CA THR A 72 -0.74 -3.77 -2.25
C THR A 72 -1.40 -4.37 -3.49
N GLN A 73 -1.44 -5.72 -3.55
CA GLN A 73 -1.95 -6.45 -4.73
C GLN A 73 -2.88 -7.61 -4.31
N GLY A 74 -3.67 -7.42 -3.25
CA GLY A 74 -4.52 -8.45 -2.67
C GLY A 74 -3.72 -9.68 -2.22
N LYS A 75 -3.83 -10.77 -2.99
CA LYS A 75 -3.13 -12.05 -2.74
C LYS A 75 -1.71 -12.11 -3.33
N ASP A 76 -1.36 -11.16 -4.18
CA ASP A 76 -0.05 -11.09 -4.81
C ASP A 76 0.91 -10.25 -3.95
N ALA A 77 2.21 -10.38 -4.21
CA ALA A 77 3.24 -9.75 -3.40
C ALA A 77 3.11 -8.22 -3.37
N THR A 78 3.27 -7.59 -2.19
CA THR A 78 3.28 -6.13 -2.06
C THR A 78 4.51 -5.55 -2.76
N ALA A 79 4.30 -4.62 -3.69
CA ALA A 79 5.39 -3.91 -4.37
C ALA A 79 5.79 -2.67 -3.56
N VAL A 80 7.09 -2.52 -3.27
CA VAL A 80 7.61 -1.38 -2.50
C VAL A 80 8.77 -0.76 -3.24
N ALA A 81 8.62 0.51 -3.60
CA ALA A 81 9.67 1.29 -4.23
C ALA A 81 10.22 2.37 -3.30
N VAL A 82 11.55 2.40 -3.14
CA VAL A 82 12.25 3.43 -2.37
C VAL A 82 13.63 3.67 -2.98
N GLY A 83 14.03 4.94 -3.07
CA GLY A 83 15.36 5.30 -3.57
C GLY A 83 15.64 4.79 -4.99
N GLY A 84 14.61 4.73 -5.84
CA GLY A 84 14.73 4.27 -7.22
C GLY A 84 14.98 2.75 -7.37
N ARG A 85 14.69 1.95 -6.34
CA ARG A 85 14.71 0.48 -6.36
C ARG A 85 13.33 -0.04 -5.96
N VAL A 86 12.94 -1.19 -6.51
CA VAL A 86 11.70 -1.88 -6.17
C VAL A 86 12.02 -3.23 -5.52
N ARG A 87 11.24 -3.61 -4.52
CA ARG A 87 11.26 -4.92 -3.86
C ARG A 87 9.83 -5.45 -3.78
N TYR A 88 9.66 -6.76 -3.88
CA TYR A 88 8.38 -7.43 -3.67
C TYR A 88 8.42 -8.22 -2.38
N PHE A 89 7.35 -8.11 -1.59
CA PHE A 89 7.20 -8.81 -0.33
C PHE A 89 6.02 -9.77 -0.42
N PRO A 90 6.23 -11.09 -0.28
CA PRO A 90 5.14 -12.05 -0.35
C PRO A 90 4.14 -11.78 0.77
N VAL A 91 2.86 -11.97 0.46
CA VAL A 91 1.78 -11.95 1.46
C VAL A 91 1.59 -13.34 2.04
N ILE A 92 1.04 -13.42 3.24
CA ILE A 92 0.72 -14.69 3.89
C ILE A 92 -0.50 -15.29 3.18
N PRO A 93 -0.40 -16.49 2.57
CA PRO A 93 -1.54 -17.11 1.89
C PRO A 93 -2.70 -17.35 2.86
N VAL A 94 -3.92 -17.03 2.43
CA VAL A 94 -5.16 -17.32 3.17
C VAL A 94 -6.02 -18.24 2.32
N PRO A 95 -6.40 -19.42 2.83
CA PRO A 95 -7.39 -20.28 2.18
C PRO A 95 -8.69 -19.52 1.93
N GLN A 96 -9.32 -19.73 0.77
CA GLN A 96 -10.48 -18.96 0.35
C GLN A 96 -11.67 -19.13 1.33
N GLU A 97 -11.77 -20.29 1.96
CA GLU A 97 -12.76 -20.62 2.99
C GLU A 97 -12.64 -19.79 4.28
N LEU A 98 -11.47 -19.19 4.54
CA LEU A 98 -11.25 -18.31 5.69
C LEU A 98 -11.48 -16.83 5.34
N LEU A 99 -11.70 -16.48 4.07
CA LEU A 99 -11.98 -15.11 3.67
C LEU A 99 -13.43 -14.76 4.02
N VAL A 100 -13.60 -13.88 5.01
CA VAL A 100 -14.92 -13.45 5.50
C VAL A 100 -15.29 -12.10 4.91
N ASP A 101 -14.42 -11.10 5.07
CA ASP A 101 -14.62 -9.74 4.57
C ASP A 101 -13.28 -9.14 4.13
N THR A 102 -13.21 -8.55 2.94
CA THR A 102 -11.98 -7.91 2.45
C THR A 102 -11.94 -6.41 2.73
N ASN A 103 -13.04 -5.86 3.25
CA ASN A 103 -13.11 -4.46 3.64
C ASN A 103 -12.11 -4.17 4.76
N GLY A 104 -11.40 -3.05 4.65
CA GLY A 104 -10.44 -2.61 5.65
C GLY A 104 -9.10 -3.35 5.63
N ALA A 105 -8.87 -4.31 4.72
CA ALA A 105 -7.57 -4.97 4.58
C ALA A 105 -6.44 -3.96 4.30
N GLY A 106 -6.73 -2.95 3.46
CA GLY A 106 -5.80 -1.85 3.18
C GLY A 106 -5.51 -0.99 4.41
N ASP A 107 -6.54 -0.63 5.18
CA ASP A 107 -6.40 0.15 6.42
C ASP A 107 -5.61 -0.62 7.48
N ALA A 108 -5.89 -1.92 7.61
CA ALA A 108 -5.16 -2.82 8.50
C ALA A 108 -3.69 -2.94 8.09
N PHE A 109 -3.41 -3.07 6.79
CA PHE A 109 -2.06 -3.07 6.25
C PHE A 109 -1.32 -1.78 6.64
N VAL A 110 -1.94 -0.61 6.39
CA VAL A 110 -1.34 0.69 6.71
C VAL A 110 -1.11 0.81 8.22
N GLY A 111 -2.07 0.39 9.05
CA GLY A 111 -1.93 0.37 10.51
C GLY A 111 -0.77 -0.51 10.98
N GLY A 112 -0.67 -1.74 10.47
CA GLY A 112 0.43 -2.66 10.76
C GLY A 112 1.78 -2.09 10.31
N PHE A 113 1.85 -1.50 9.12
CA PHE A 113 3.06 -0.86 8.61
C PHE A 113 3.50 0.32 9.50
N LEU A 114 2.59 1.25 9.78
CA LEU A 114 2.88 2.43 10.58
C LEU A 114 3.31 2.06 12.00
N SER A 115 2.75 1.01 12.60
CA SER A 115 3.14 0.53 13.93
C SER A 115 4.63 0.22 14.04
N GLN A 116 5.25 -0.23 12.95
CA GLN A 116 6.66 -0.59 12.91
C GLN A 116 7.54 0.59 12.54
N ILE A 117 7.07 1.46 11.64
CA ILE A 117 7.78 2.69 11.31
C ILE A 117 7.95 3.58 12.56
N VAL A 118 6.90 3.76 13.36
CA VAL A 118 6.99 4.57 14.59
C VAL A 118 7.88 3.91 15.66
N ALA A 119 8.02 2.59 15.62
CA ALA A 119 8.94 1.83 16.49
C ALA A 119 10.40 1.82 15.98
N GLY A 120 10.71 2.54 14.89
CA GLY A 120 12.06 2.61 14.32
C GLY A 120 12.53 1.31 13.66
N LYS A 121 11.60 0.41 13.33
CA LYS A 121 11.89 -0.86 12.65
C LYS A 121 12.21 -0.65 11.17
N SER A 122 12.78 -1.68 10.55
CA SER A 122 13.10 -1.66 9.13
C SER A 122 11.84 -1.62 8.26
N LEU A 123 12.00 -1.16 7.01
CA LEU A 123 10.92 -1.16 6.03
C LEU A 123 10.35 -2.55 5.76
N GLU A 124 11.21 -3.57 5.78
CA GLU A 124 10.82 -4.97 5.58
C GLU A 124 9.95 -5.49 6.75
N GLU A 125 10.34 -5.18 7.98
CA GLU A 125 9.54 -5.48 9.17
C GLU A 125 8.18 -4.77 9.13
N ALA A 126 8.14 -3.52 8.67
CA ALA A 126 6.89 -2.77 8.51
C ALA A 126 5.96 -3.41 7.48
N VAL A 127 6.47 -3.83 6.32
CA VAL A 127 5.65 -4.51 5.30
C VAL A 127 5.14 -5.85 5.82
N ARG A 128 5.99 -6.62 6.53
CA ARG A 128 5.57 -7.90 7.14
C ARG A 128 4.45 -7.69 8.17
N ALA A 129 4.55 -6.68 9.02
CA ALA A 129 3.50 -6.35 9.99
C ALA A 129 2.21 -5.88 9.31
N GLY A 130 2.29 -5.09 8.23
CA GLY A 130 1.13 -4.73 7.41
C GLY A 130 0.45 -5.96 6.81
N ASN A 131 1.22 -6.86 6.20
CA ASN A 131 0.70 -8.11 5.63
C ASN A 131 0.04 -9.00 6.70
N TYR A 132 0.63 -9.08 7.90
CA TYR A 132 0.02 -9.78 9.03
C TYR A 132 -1.30 -9.14 9.46
N ALA A 133 -1.34 -7.82 9.64
CA ALA A 133 -2.54 -7.13 10.07
C ALA A 133 -3.69 -7.29 9.06
N ALA A 134 -3.39 -7.17 7.75
CA ALA A 134 -4.37 -7.44 6.70
C ALA A 134 -4.86 -8.90 6.72
N ASN A 135 -3.94 -9.85 6.89
CA ASN A 135 -4.27 -11.28 6.99
C ASN A 135 -5.22 -11.59 8.16
N VAL A 136 -5.04 -10.92 9.31
CA VAL A 136 -5.92 -11.08 10.48
C VAL A 136 -7.31 -10.47 10.25
N ILE A 137 -7.38 -9.30 9.61
CA ILE A 137 -8.65 -8.60 9.38
C ILE A 137 -9.51 -9.33 8.35
N ILE A 138 -8.93 -9.87 7.27
CA ILE A 138 -9.73 -10.50 6.22
C ILE A 138 -10.44 -11.80 6.64
N GLN A 139 -10.02 -12.37 7.77
CA GLN A 139 -10.59 -13.57 8.37
C GLN A 139 -11.70 -13.25 9.39
N ARG A 140 -12.07 -11.97 9.53
CA ARG A 140 -13.11 -11.50 10.46
C ARG A 140 -14.15 -10.66 9.70
N SER A 141 -15.33 -10.52 10.30
CA SER A 141 -16.35 -9.62 9.79
C SER A 141 -16.04 -8.18 10.25
N GLY A 142 -15.82 -7.27 9.31
CA GLY A 142 -15.42 -5.88 9.55
C GLY A 142 -14.00 -5.70 10.12
N CYS A 143 -13.63 -4.45 10.45
CA CYS A 143 -12.32 -4.10 11.01
C CYS A 143 -12.18 -4.44 12.51
N THR A 144 -12.26 -5.72 12.85
CA THR A 144 -12.17 -6.20 14.25
C THR A 144 -10.91 -7.03 14.48
N PHE A 145 -10.28 -6.90 15.66
CA PHE A 145 -9.02 -7.57 16.01
C PHE A 145 -9.15 -8.34 17.33
N PRO A 146 -8.31 -9.38 17.57
CA PRO A 146 -8.28 -10.08 18.84
C PRO A 146 -7.73 -9.17 19.95
N SER A 147 -7.97 -9.53 21.21
CA SER A 147 -7.54 -8.73 22.37
C SER A 147 -6.02 -8.55 22.47
N LYS A 148 -5.24 -9.48 21.90
CA LYS A 148 -3.78 -9.39 21.77
C LYS A 148 -3.36 -9.83 20.36
N PRO A 149 -2.39 -9.13 19.73
CA PRO A 149 -1.79 -9.62 18.50
C PRO A 149 -0.88 -10.82 18.81
N GLU A 150 -0.88 -11.81 17.92
CA GLU A 150 0.05 -12.97 17.95
C GLU A 150 1.26 -12.74 17.03
N PHE A 151 1.59 -11.49 16.73
CA PHE A 151 2.71 -11.14 15.88
C PHE A 151 4.02 -11.27 16.66
N GLU A 152 4.76 -12.34 16.39
CA GLU A 152 6.10 -12.56 16.94
C GLU A 152 7.19 -12.25 15.92
N TRP A 153 8.25 -11.59 16.38
CA TRP A 153 9.47 -11.41 15.62
C TRP A 153 10.25 -12.73 15.63
N ALA A 154 10.57 -13.26 14.46
CA ALA A 154 11.59 -14.29 14.29
C ALA A 154 12.94 -13.64 13.98
#